data_AF-V9IMG2-F1
#
_entry.id   AF-V9IMG2-F1
#
_cell.length_a   1.000
_cell.length_b   1.000
_cell.length_c   1.000
_cell.angle_alpha   90.00
_cell.angle_beta   90.00
_cell.angle_gamma   90.00
#
_symmetry.space_group_name_H-M   'P 1'
#
loop_
_entity.id
_entity.type
_entity.pdbx_description
1 polymer ?
#
loop_
_entity_poly.entity_id
_entity_poly.type
_entity_poly.pdbx_seq_one_letter_code
_entity_poly.pdbx_strand_id
1 'polypeptide(L)'
;MTRHARNCTAGAVYTYHEKKKDAAASGYGTNTQRVGKDSVKDFDCCCLTLQPCRNPVITKDGYLFDKEAILEYVLTKKKEYARKLKEYEKQKQQEEEQSNEKSANEELQKLAKFFKR
;
A
#
# COMPACT_ATOMS: atom_id res chain seq x y z
N MET A 1 21.89 27.77 33.96
CA MET A 1 21.08 26.90 33.07
C MET A 1 20.09 26.10 33.91
N THR A 2 18.91 26.67 34.13
CA THR A 2 17.79 25.96 34.75
C THR A 2 17.38 24.82 33.82
N ARG A 3 17.52 23.58 34.28
CA ARG A 3 17.18 22.39 33.49
C ARG A 3 15.66 22.41 33.25
N HIS A 4 15.25 22.79 32.04
CA HIS A 4 13.85 22.78 31.59
C HIS A 4 13.16 21.43 31.85
N ALA A 5 13.93 20.34 31.84
CA ALA A 5 13.49 18.99 32.19
C ALA A 5 12.98 18.80 33.64
N ARG A 6 13.16 19.78 34.54
CA ARG A 6 12.68 19.72 35.94
C ARG A 6 11.41 20.53 36.20
N ASN A 7 10.83 21.18 35.19
CA ASN A 7 9.55 21.86 35.34
C ASN A 7 8.43 20.80 35.40
N CYS A 8 7.56 20.86 36.43
CA CYS A 8 6.41 19.94 36.58
C CYS A 8 5.47 19.94 35.35
N THR A 9 5.52 20.97 34.51
CA THR A 9 4.75 21.12 33.28
C THR A 9 5.38 20.46 32.04
N ALA A 10 6.64 20.02 32.13
CA ALA A 10 7.37 19.40 31.02
C ALA A 10 7.39 17.86 31.09
N GLY A 11 6.81 17.26 32.14
CA GLY A 11 6.64 15.82 32.26
C GLY A 11 5.48 15.33 31.40
N ALA A 12 5.68 14.24 30.65
CA ALA A 12 4.56 13.59 29.97
C ALA A 12 3.56 13.09 31.04
N VAL A 13 2.27 13.44 30.87
CA VAL A 13 1.18 13.02 31.78
C VAL A 13 1.16 11.50 31.94
N TYR A 14 1.43 10.78 30.85
CA TYR A 14 1.58 9.33 30.86
C TYR A 14 3.05 8.92 30.99
N THR A 15 3.27 8.00 31.91
CA THR A 15 4.50 7.21 32.02
C THR A 15 4.70 6.32 30.79
N TYR A 16 5.93 5.86 30.61
CA TYR A 16 6.24 4.89 29.55
C TYR A 16 5.38 3.62 29.64
N HIS A 17 5.12 3.12 30.85
CA HIS A 17 4.33 1.91 31.07
C HIS A 17 2.86 2.09 30.72
N GLU A 18 2.28 3.25 31.03
CA GLU A 18 0.89 3.56 30.67
C GLU A 18 0.73 3.65 29.15
N LYS A 19 1.64 4.37 28.47
CA LYS A 19 1.65 4.42 26.99
C LYS A 19 1.75 3.04 26.37
N LYS A 20 2.60 2.16 26.93
CA LYS A 20 2.76 0.78 26.46
C LYS A 20 1.51 -0.07 26.70
N LYS A 21 0.84 0.11 27.84
CA LYS A 21 -0.41 -0.58 28.17
C LYS A 21 -1.55 -0.14 27.26
N ASP A 22 -1.67 1.17 27.02
CA ASP A 22 -2.69 1.74 26.14
C ASP A 22 -2.46 1.34 24.69
N ALA A 23 -1.20 1.32 24.22
CA ALA A 23 -0.85 0.83 22.89
C ALA A 23 -1.16 -0.67 22.73
N ALA A 24 -0.95 -1.48 23.77
CA ALA A 24 -1.29 -2.91 23.75
C ALA A 24 -2.82 -3.14 23.74
N ALA A 25 -3.58 -2.36 24.53
CA ALA A 25 -5.04 -2.49 24.61
C ALA A 25 -5.76 -1.94 23.37
N SER A 26 -5.28 -0.83 22.82
CA SER A 26 -5.84 -0.20 21.61
C SER A 26 -5.45 -0.93 20.32
N GLY A 27 -4.37 -1.72 20.34
CA GLY A 27 -3.81 -2.36 19.16
C GLY A 27 -3.23 -1.37 18.14
N TYR A 28 -3.07 -0.10 18.51
CA TYR A 28 -2.62 0.97 17.63
C TYR A 28 -1.13 1.30 17.86
N GLY A 29 -0.39 1.48 16.77
CA GLY A 29 1.04 1.79 16.78
C GLY A 29 1.96 0.56 16.65
N THR A 30 3.26 0.81 16.73
CA THR A 30 4.29 -0.24 16.57
C THR A 30 4.54 -0.95 17.90
N ASN A 31 3.92 -2.13 18.07
CA ASN A 31 4.11 -2.97 19.24
C ASN A 31 5.09 -4.11 18.94
N THR A 32 6.07 -4.33 19.83
CA THR A 32 6.95 -5.50 19.79
C THR A 32 6.37 -6.60 20.68
N GLN A 33 5.97 -7.72 20.08
CA GLN A 33 5.46 -8.88 20.79
C GLN A 33 6.08 -10.17 20.24
N ARG A 34 6.29 -11.15 21.13
CA ARG A 34 6.66 -12.50 20.70
C ARG A 34 5.42 -13.16 20.11
N VAL A 35 5.52 -13.51 18.85
CA VAL A 35 4.48 -14.19 18.09
C VAL A 35 4.59 -15.70 18.31
N GLY A 36 3.47 -16.40 18.48
CA GLY A 36 3.43 -17.84 18.71
C GLY A 36 3.45 -18.66 17.41
N LYS A 37 3.38 -20.00 17.55
CA LYS A 37 3.31 -20.94 16.42
C LYS A 37 2.06 -20.72 15.57
N ASP A 38 0.98 -20.31 16.20
CA ASP A 38 -0.33 -19.99 15.62
C ASP A 38 -0.27 -18.91 14.52
N SER A 39 0.78 -18.10 14.49
CA SER A 39 0.96 -17.10 13.43
C SER A 39 1.82 -17.58 12.26
N VAL A 40 2.35 -18.80 12.35
CA VAL A 40 3.06 -19.44 11.24
C VAL A 40 2.06 -20.31 10.49
N LYS A 41 2.01 -20.15 9.16
CA LYS A 41 1.18 -20.99 8.30
C LYS A 41 1.59 -22.46 8.44
N ASP A 42 0.63 -23.35 8.62
CA ASP A 42 0.87 -24.80 8.58
C ASP A 42 1.36 -25.26 7.19
N PHE A 43 2.03 -26.42 7.17
CA PHE A 43 2.73 -26.90 5.97
C PHE A 43 1.78 -27.33 4.85
N ASP A 44 0.61 -27.85 5.20
CA ASP A 44 -0.44 -28.38 4.33
C ASP A 44 -1.50 -27.33 3.96
N CYS A 45 -1.37 -26.11 4.48
CA CYS A 45 -2.30 -25.01 4.21
C CYS A 45 -1.95 -24.26 2.92
N CYS A 46 -2.98 -23.82 2.21
CA CYS A 46 -2.85 -22.99 1.01
C CYS A 46 -2.34 -21.59 1.36
N CYS A 47 -1.39 -21.06 0.60
CA CYS A 47 -0.86 -19.71 0.82
C CYS A 47 -1.86 -18.56 0.54
N LEU A 48 -3.01 -18.84 -0.07
CA LEU A 48 -4.06 -17.84 -0.31
C LEU A 48 -5.17 -17.89 0.73
N THR A 49 -5.72 -19.08 0.99
CA THR A 49 -6.88 -19.25 1.87
C THR A 49 -6.49 -19.48 3.33
N LEU A 50 -5.23 -19.85 3.59
CA LEU A 50 -4.73 -20.27 4.91
C LEU A 50 -5.53 -21.44 5.51
N GLN A 51 -6.18 -22.22 4.65
CA GLN A 51 -6.91 -23.43 5.01
C GLN A 51 -6.17 -24.67 4.48
N PRO A 52 -6.34 -25.85 5.11
CA PRO A 52 -5.75 -27.10 4.62
C PRO A 52 -6.16 -27.38 3.18
N CYS A 53 -5.18 -27.75 2.35
CA CYS A 53 -5.43 -27.96 0.92
C CYS A 53 -6.26 -29.23 0.69
N ARG A 54 -7.31 -29.14 -0.14
CA ARG A 54 -8.06 -30.29 -0.64
C ARG A 54 -7.40 -30.91 -1.85
N ASN A 55 -6.93 -30.07 -2.78
CA ASN A 55 -6.25 -30.50 -4.00
C ASN A 55 -4.97 -29.68 -4.18
N PRO A 56 -3.88 -30.11 -3.53
CA PRO A 56 -2.65 -29.33 -3.47
C PRO A 56 -1.96 -29.26 -4.83
N VAL A 57 -1.55 -28.05 -5.20
CA VAL A 57 -0.67 -27.78 -6.33
C VAL A 57 0.49 -26.91 -5.87
N ILE A 58 1.68 -27.15 -6.45
CA ILE A 58 2.93 -26.51 -6.04
C ILE A 58 3.51 -25.71 -7.20
N THR A 59 3.97 -24.50 -6.94
CA THR A 59 4.72 -23.70 -7.92
C THR A 59 6.19 -24.16 -7.99
N LYS A 60 6.91 -23.76 -9.05
CA LYS A 60 8.34 -24.08 -9.18
C LYS A 60 9.19 -23.60 -8.00
N ASP A 61 8.77 -22.51 -7.36
CA ASP A 61 9.44 -21.92 -6.19
C ASP A 61 9.07 -22.61 -4.87
N GLY A 62 8.18 -23.61 -4.90
CA GLY A 62 7.80 -24.41 -3.73
C GLY A 62 6.61 -23.89 -2.93
N TYR A 63 5.81 -22.96 -3.45
CA TYR A 63 4.62 -22.49 -2.77
C TYR A 63 3.43 -23.43 -2.98
N LEU A 64 2.76 -23.78 -1.87
CA LEU A 64 1.59 -24.67 -1.86
C LEU A 64 0.28 -23.87 -1.97
N PHE A 65 -0.59 -24.29 -2.89
CA PHE A 65 -1.91 -23.73 -3.07
C PHE A 65 -2.97 -24.80 -3.26
N ASP A 66 -4.22 -24.46 -2.98
CA ASP A 66 -5.35 -25.18 -3.51
C ASP A 66 -5.57 -24.84 -4.98
N LYS A 67 -5.82 -25.88 -5.79
CA LYS A 67 -6.02 -25.74 -7.24
C LYS A 67 -7.11 -24.74 -7.62
N GLU A 68 -8.24 -24.76 -6.93
CA GLU A 68 -9.36 -23.85 -7.20
C GLU A 68 -9.00 -22.40 -6.86
N ALA A 69 -8.44 -22.19 -5.66
CA ALA A 69 -8.06 -20.87 -5.16
C ALA A 69 -7.02 -20.18 -6.04
N ILE A 70 -5.97 -20.90 -6.47
CA ILE A 70 -4.93 -20.31 -7.31
C ILE A 70 -5.44 -19.96 -8.71
N LEU A 71 -6.33 -20.77 -9.29
CA LEU A 71 -6.90 -20.50 -10.60
C LEU A 71 -7.83 -19.27 -10.57
N GLU A 72 -8.68 -19.19 -9.56
CA GLU A 72 -9.54 -18.03 -9.33
C GLU A 72 -8.71 -16.76 -9.13
N TYR A 73 -7.65 -16.84 -8.31
CA TYR A 73 -6.72 -15.73 -8.10
C TYR A 73 -6.07 -15.26 -9.40
N VAL A 74 -5.58 -16.19 -10.24
CA VAL A 74 -4.95 -15.82 -11.52
C VAL A 74 -5.95 -15.13 -12.45
N LEU A 75 -7.17 -15.63 -12.55
CA LEU A 75 -8.21 -15.05 -13.41
C LEU A 75 -8.63 -13.66 -12.94
N THR A 76 -8.87 -13.49 -11.64
CA THR A 76 -9.23 -12.20 -11.04
C THR A 76 -8.13 -11.17 -11.23
N LYS A 77 -6.86 -11.53 -10.95
CA LYS A 77 -5.73 -10.62 -11.11
C LYS A 77 -5.48 -10.22 -12.57
N LYS A 78 -5.62 -11.16 -13.52
CA LYS A 78 -5.52 -10.83 -14.95
C LYS A 78 -6.57 -9.80 -15.37
N LYS A 79 -7.82 -9.95 -14.91
CA LYS A 79 -8.90 -8.96 -15.18
C LYS A 79 -8.60 -7.61 -14.55
N GLU A 80 -8.15 -7.59 -13.30
CA GLU A 80 -7.76 -6.35 -12.61
C GLU A 80 -6.62 -5.62 -13.33
N TYR A 81 -5.58 -6.33 -13.76
CA TYR A 81 -4.46 -5.74 -14.50
C TYR A 81 -4.89 -5.20 -15.85
N ALA A 82 -5.73 -5.93 -16.59
CA ALA A 82 -6.27 -5.42 -17.85
C ALA A 82 -7.08 -4.12 -17.65
N ARG A 83 -7.85 -4.01 -16.55
CA ARG A 83 -8.57 -2.78 -16.21
C ARG A 83 -7.62 -1.62 -15.89
N LYS A 84 -6.63 -1.86 -15.00
CA LYS A 84 -5.64 -0.86 -14.58
C LYS A 84 -4.78 -0.38 -15.75
N LEU A 85 -4.40 -1.25 -16.68
CA LEU A 85 -3.65 -0.89 -17.87
C LEU A 85 -4.44 0.06 -18.76
N LYS A 86 -5.73 -0.21 -18.99
CA LYS A 86 -6.61 0.69 -19.77
C LYS A 86 -6.78 2.05 -19.09
N GLU A 87 -6.94 2.07 -17.76
CA GLU A 87 -7.02 3.32 -16.98
C GLU A 87 -5.73 4.13 -17.11
N TYR A 88 -4.57 3.47 -17.01
CA TYR A 88 -3.26 4.09 -17.16
C TYR A 88 -3.04 4.65 -18.58
N GLU A 89 -3.38 3.89 -19.63
CA GLU A 89 -3.26 4.34 -21.02
C GLU A 89 -4.13 5.58 -21.28
N LYS A 90 -5.35 5.61 -20.75
CA LYS A 90 -6.25 6.76 -20.86
C LYS A 90 -5.69 7.98 -20.13
N GLN A 91 -5.15 7.80 -18.92
CA GLN A 91 -4.52 8.89 -18.16
C GLN A 91 -3.33 9.46 -18.92
N LYS A 92 -2.47 8.59 -19.48
CA LYS A 92 -1.30 9.01 -20.25
C LYS A 92 -1.69 9.82 -21.49
N GLN A 93 -2.71 9.40 -22.23
CA GLN A 93 -3.22 10.15 -23.39
C GLN A 93 -3.74 11.53 -22.99
N GLN A 94 -4.50 11.61 -21.90
CA GLN A 94 -5.02 12.90 -21.40
C GLN A 94 -3.91 13.85 -20.94
N GLU A 95 -2.87 13.33 -20.30
CA GLU A 95 -1.69 14.12 -19.92
C GLU A 95 -0.94 14.65 -21.15
N GLU A 96 -0.77 13.82 -22.18
CA GLU A 96 -0.13 14.20 -23.44
C GLU A 96 -0.94 15.28 -24.17
N GLU A 97 -2.26 15.09 -24.32
CA GLU A 97 -3.18 16.08 -24.91
C GLU A 97 -3.12 17.41 -24.15
N GLN A 98 -3.23 17.40 -22.82
CA GLN A 98 -3.13 18.62 -22.02
C GLN A 98 -1.77 19.31 -22.14
N SER A 99 -0.68 18.54 -22.26
CA SER A 99 0.65 19.11 -22.44
C SER A 99 0.80 19.80 -23.80
N ASN A 100 0.25 19.19 -24.85
CA ASN A 100 0.24 19.73 -26.21
C ASN A 100 -0.67 20.96 -26.33
N GLU A 101 -1.83 20.94 -25.67
CA GLU A 101 -2.72 22.10 -25.62
C GLU A 101 -2.08 23.27 -24.86
N LYS A 102 -1.36 23.01 -23.77
CA LYS A 102 -0.62 24.04 -23.03
C LYS A 102 0.49 24.65 -23.88
N SER A 103 1.30 23.83 -24.55
CA SER A 103 2.38 24.33 -25.42
C SER A 103 1.83 25.15 -26.60
N ALA A 104 0.78 24.68 -27.27
CA ALA A 104 0.13 25.41 -28.35
C ALA A 104 -0.47 26.75 -27.86
N ASN A 105 -1.12 26.77 -26.70
CA ASN A 105 -1.64 28.00 -26.11
C ASN A 105 -0.53 28.99 -25.74
N GLU A 106 0.59 28.50 -25.20
CA GLU A 106 1.75 29.34 -24.90
C GLU A 106 2.35 29.97 -26.18
N GLU A 107 2.43 29.22 -27.28
CA GLU A 107 2.88 29.73 -28.57
C GLU A 107 1.94 30.80 -29.14
N LEU A 108 0.63 30.54 -29.11
CA LEU A 108 -0.38 31.51 -29.54
C LEU A 108 -0.32 32.80 -28.69
N GLN A 109 -0.13 32.68 -27.39
CA GLN A 109 0.05 33.85 -26.51
C GLN A 109 1.31 34.65 -26.84
N LYS A 110 2.43 33.98 -27.17
CA LYS A 110 3.66 34.65 -27.61
C LYS A 110 3.44 35.42 -28.91
N LEU A 111 2.78 34.81 -29.89
CA LEU A 111 2.44 35.46 -31.16
C LEU A 111 1.51 36.66 -30.94
N ALA A 112 0.45 36.51 -30.15
CA ALA A 112 -0.48 37.59 -29.84
C ALA A 112 0.22 38.78 -29.13
N LYS A 113 1.20 38.51 -28.26
CA LYS A 113 2.03 39.56 -27.65
C LYS A 113 2.95 40.24 -28.66
N PHE A 114 3.49 39.51 -29.63
CA PHE A 114 4.33 40.07 -30.70
C PHE A 114 3.54 41.05 -31.59
N PHE A 115 2.33 40.69 -32.00
CA PHE A 115 1.47 41.55 -32.84
C PHE A 115 0.86 42.76 -32.10
N LYS A 116 0.94 42.81 -30.76
CA LYS A 116 0.49 43.95 -29.94
C LYS A 116 1.57 45.04 -29.73
N ARG A 117 2.79 44.82 -30.24
CA ARG A 117 3.88 45.81 -30.28
C ARG A 117 3.87 46.54 -31.61
#